data_AF-A0A3A6NSQ0-F1
#
_entry.id   AF-A0A3A6NSQ0-F1
#
_cell.length_a   1.000
_cell.length_b   1.000
_cell.length_c   1.000
_cell.angle_alpha   90.00
_cell.angle_beta   90.00
_cell.angle_gamma   90.00
#
_symmetry.space_group_name_H-M   'P 1'
#
loop_
_entity.id
_entity.type
_entity.pdbx_description
1 polymer ?
#
loop_
_entity_poly.entity_id
_entity_poly.type
_entity_poly.pdbx_seq_one_letter_code
_entity_poly.pdbx_strand_id
1 'polypeptide(L)'
;MTNSVRPEQLAAEIRQIHQADRVNAAGRIEEHLNQALAGCSPVERLAVLERCLAGFGPGLAQEEAPAAPAAQPAPAELSSEAFNKLLTMLLGKEILERGLSTEEMIRHLAAALNTVFDSVNKLVGGINATLMGSASGEETIRVVISSSIDEKKGIASLEKYLDQIGQFFAIALRAYREAARTKIAEILHELDPERIAEESENSLKFGPLRKAHQFDCYQDKYKTLQNWQRSGLLLEAFMKEFEKNCQKLYLKRE
;
A
#
# COMPACT_ATOMS: atom_id res chain seq x y z
N MET A 1 -43.23 6.93 56.26
CA MET A 1 -42.07 6.04 56.44
C MET A 1 -41.02 6.48 55.41
N THR A 2 -40.05 7.29 55.83
CA THR A 2 -39.01 7.83 54.96
C THR A 2 -37.93 6.77 54.79
N ASN A 3 -37.95 6.06 53.66
CA ASN A 3 -36.84 5.18 53.27
C ASN A 3 -35.61 6.06 53.10
N SER A 4 -34.74 6.06 54.10
CA SER A 4 -33.46 6.77 54.07
C SER A 4 -32.54 6.06 53.09
N VAL A 5 -32.60 6.48 51.82
CA VAL A 5 -31.70 6.00 50.77
C VAL A 5 -30.29 6.41 51.16
N ARG A 6 -29.42 5.43 51.43
CA ARG A 6 -28.03 5.69 51.80
C ARG A 6 -27.23 5.97 50.53
N PRO A 7 -26.64 7.18 50.38
CA PRO A 7 -25.97 7.58 49.14
C PRO A 7 -24.75 6.70 48.82
N GLU A 8 -24.12 6.11 49.85
CA GLU A 8 -22.98 5.19 49.69
C GLU A 8 -23.38 3.84 49.07
N GLN A 9 -24.58 3.33 49.42
CA GLN A 9 -25.10 2.08 48.85
C GLN A 9 -25.49 2.29 47.39
N LEU A 10 -26.15 3.41 47.10
CA LEU A 10 -26.51 3.78 45.72
C LEU A 10 -25.27 3.98 44.84
N ALA A 11 -24.22 4.59 45.37
CA ALA A 11 -22.95 4.75 44.65
C ALA A 11 -22.27 3.39 44.37
N ALA A 12 -22.32 2.44 45.29
CA ALA A 12 -21.78 1.10 45.08
C ALA A 12 -22.56 0.30 44.01
N GLU A 13 -23.89 0.40 44.03
CA GLU A 13 -24.77 -0.24 43.05
C GLU A 13 -24.58 0.32 41.64
N ILE A 14 -24.41 1.64 41.50
CA ILE A 14 -24.08 2.29 40.21
C ILE A 14 -22.74 1.79 39.67
N ARG A 15 -21.71 1.63 40.52
CA ARG A 15 -20.42 1.05 40.11
C ARG A 15 -20.57 -0.39 39.65
N GLN A 16 -21.41 -1.18 40.33
CA GLN A 16 -21.66 -2.57 39.96
C GLN A 16 -22.38 -2.69 38.61
N ILE A 17 -23.38 -1.85 38.35
CA ILE A 17 -24.08 -1.79 37.05
C ILE A 17 -23.11 -1.38 35.93
N HIS A 18 -22.27 -0.38 36.18
CA HIS A 18 -21.27 0.08 35.21
C HIS A 18 -20.17 -0.98 34.94
N GLN A 19 -19.78 -1.76 35.95
CA GLN A 19 -18.78 -2.83 35.78
C GLN A 19 -19.37 -4.06 35.05
N ALA A 20 -20.65 -4.36 35.24
CA ALA A 20 -21.30 -5.51 34.64
C ALA A 20 -21.56 -5.34 33.13
N ASP A 21 -21.87 -4.12 32.67
CA ASP A 21 -22.10 -3.84 31.26
C ASP A 21 -21.79 -2.37 30.94
N ARG A 22 -20.55 -2.09 30.54
CA ARG A 22 -20.08 -0.72 30.22
C ARG A 22 -20.79 -0.08 29.02
N VAL A 23 -21.38 -0.88 28.13
CA VAL A 23 -21.97 -0.38 26.88
C VAL A 23 -23.42 0.07 27.09
N ASN A 24 -24.18 -0.64 27.93
CA ASN A 24 -25.57 -0.28 28.27
C ASN A 24 -25.74 0.31 29.68
N ALA A 25 -24.64 0.61 30.38
CA ALA A 25 -24.66 1.10 31.77
C ALA A 25 -25.54 2.34 31.95
N ALA A 26 -25.49 3.29 31.03
CA ALA A 26 -26.16 4.59 31.17
C ALA A 26 -27.68 4.45 31.35
N GLY A 27 -28.36 3.69 30.47
CA GLY A 27 -29.81 3.49 30.56
C GLY A 27 -30.22 2.69 31.80
N ARG A 28 -29.41 1.71 32.21
CA ARG A 28 -29.68 0.90 33.42
C ARG A 28 -29.45 1.67 34.72
N ILE A 29 -28.47 2.57 34.73
CA ILE A 29 -28.22 3.48 35.86
C ILE A 29 -29.40 4.46 35.99
N GLU A 30 -29.90 5.01 34.89
CA GLU A 30 -31.05 5.92 34.90
C GLU A 30 -32.32 5.24 35.40
N GLU A 31 -32.61 4.02 34.95
CA GLU A 31 -33.75 3.24 35.43
C GLU A 31 -33.63 2.91 36.92
N HIS A 32 -32.44 2.50 37.37
CA HIS A 32 -32.16 2.21 38.77
C HIS A 32 -32.29 3.44 39.67
N LEU A 33 -31.79 4.59 39.22
CA LEU A 33 -31.94 5.87 39.93
C LEU A 33 -33.40 6.29 40.03
N ASN A 34 -34.19 6.12 38.95
CA ASN A 34 -35.61 6.44 38.96
C ASN A 34 -36.41 5.55 39.91
N GLN A 35 -36.07 4.26 40.02
CA GLN A 35 -36.70 3.34 40.95
C GLN A 35 -36.28 3.61 42.41
N ALA A 36 -34.99 3.78 42.67
CA ALA A 36 -34.44 4.02 44.00
C ALA A 36 -34.91 5.35 44.61
N LEU A 37 -35.13 6.37 43.76
CA LEU A 37 -35.56 7.71 44.15
C LEU A 37 -37.06 7.95 43.99
N ALA A 38 -37.85 6.94 43.58
CA ALA A 38 -39.28 7.07 43.30
C ALA A 38 -40.08 7.69 44.46
N GLY A 39 -39.70 7.39 45.71
CA GLY A 39 -40.36 7.88 46.92
C GLY A 39 -39.84 9.21 47.50
N CYS A 40 -38.79 9.81 46.91
CA CYS A 40 -38.19 11.05 47.40
C CYS A 40 -38.82 12.28 46.71
N SER A 41 -38.97 13.38 47.45
CA SER A 41 -39.34 14.67 46.87
C SER A 41 -38.25 15.20 45.92
N PRO A 42 -38.57 16.09 44.96
CA PRO A 42 -37.58 16.58 43.98
C PRO A 42 -36.33 17.18 44.63
N VAL A 43 -36.49 17.84 45.77
CA VAL A 43 -35.40 18.47 46.54
C VAL A 43 -34.52 17.42 47.23
N GLU A 44 -35.12 16.37 47.77
CA GLU A 44 -34.39 15.26 48.39
C GLU A 44 -33.65 14.41 47.34
N ARG A 45 -34.22 14.24 46.14
CA ARG A 45 -33.56 13.55 45.02
C ARG A 45 -32.26 14.24 44.63
N LEU A 46 -32.29 15.56 44.48
CA LEU A 46 -31.10 16.37 44.18
C LEU A 46 -30.07 16.26 45.31
N ALA A 47 -30.49 16.41 46.57
CA ALA A 47 -29.57 16.33 47.71
C ALA A 47 -28.90 14.95 47.86
N VAL A 48 -29.59 13.86 47.49
CA VAL A 48 -29.02 12.50 47.48
C VAL A 48 -28.06 12.32 46.30
N LEU A 49 -28.43 12.78 45.10
CA LEU A 49 -27.57 12.72 43.92
C LEU A 49 -26.28 13.52 44.08
N GLU A 50 -26.34 14.73 44.66
CA GLU A 50 -25.16 15.56 44.95
C GLU A 50 -24.19 14.86 45.91
N ARG A 51 -24.72 14.17 46.94
CA ARG A 51 -23.88 13.37 47.86
C ARG A 51 -23.31 12.13 47.19
N CYS A 52 -24.06 11.48 46.30
CA CYS A 52 -23.54 10.37 45.50
C CYS A 52 -22.40 10.85 44.60
N LEU A 53 -22.58 11.97 43.89
CA LEU A 53 -21.56 12.61 43.04
C LEU A 53 -20.29 12.96 43.84
N ALA A 54 -20.44 13.50 45.05
CA ALA A 54 -19.32 13.74 45.95
C ALA A 54 -18.54 12.44 46.30
N GLY A 55 -19.25 11.31 46.42
CA GLY A 55 -18.66 9.98 46.65
C GLY A 55 -17.96 9.36 45.43
N PHE A 56 -18.13 9.93 44.23
CA PHE A 56 -17.40 9.53 43.01
C PHE A 56 -16.09 10.31 42.81
N GLY A 57 -15.75 11.24 43.72
CA GLY A 57 -14.49 11.97 43.75
C GLY A 57 -14.42 13.13 42.75
N PRO A 58 -13.49 14.08 42.93
CA PRO A 58 -13.36 15.28 42.11
C PRO A 58 -12.63 14.94 40.80
N GLY A 59 -13.27 14.14 39.95
CA GLY A 59 -12.80 13.86 38.59
C GLY A 59 -13.68 14.47 37.48
N LEU A 60 -14.79 15.13 37.83
CA LEU A 60 -15.82 15.53 36.85
C LEU A 60 -16.38 16.94 37.04
N ALA A 61 -15.69 17.83 37.76
CA ALA A 61 -16.12 19.23 37.83
C ALA A 61 -14.92 20.15 38.03
N GLN A 62 -14.34 20.61 36.92
CA GLN A 62 -13.52 21.81 36.90
C GLN A 62 -13.95 22.65 35.69
N GLU A 63 -14.95 23.50 35.89
CA GLU A 63 -15.12 24.73 35.13
C GLU A 63 -15.32 25.88 36.13
N GLU A 64 -14.54 26.95 35.89
CA GLU A 64 -14.62 28.32 36.46
C GLU A 64 -13.84 28.69 37.76
N ALA A 65 -12.50 28.78 37.63
CA ALA A 65 -11.60 29.95 37.89
C ALA A 65 -11.59 30.75 39.25
N PRO A 66 -10.52 31.56 39.59
CA PRO A 66 -9.15 31.66 39.03
C PRO A 66 -7.99 31.70 40.09
N ALA A 67 -6.83 31.10 39.79
CA ALA A 67 -5.48 31.65 40.03
C ALA A 67 -4.39 30.73 39.42
N ALA A 68 -3.53 31.31 38.58
CA ALA A 68 -2.47 30.67 37.78
C ALA A 68 -1.19 30.34 38.59
N PRO A 69 -0.14 29.71 38.01
CA PRO A 69 -0.05 28.81 36.85
C PRO A 69 0.69 27.49 37.19
N ALA A 70 0.08 26.33 36.95
CA ALA A 70 0.83 25.08 36.85
C ALA A 70 0.29 24.26 35.68
N ALA A 71 1.13 24.19 34.64
CA ALA A 71 1.14 23.26 33.50
C ALA A 71 -0.21 22.82 32.91
N GLN A 72 -0.46 23.27 31.68
CA GLN A 72 -1.53 22.80 30.79
C GLN A 72 -1.60 21.25 30.74
N PRO A 73 -2.77 20.61 30.88
CA PRO A 73 -2.94 19.23 30.44
C PRO A 73 -3.02 19.22 28.91
N ALA A 74 -2.17 18.39 28.30
CA ALA A 74 -2.07 18.19 26.87
C ALA A 74 -3.42 17.79 26.24
N PRO A 75 -3.69 18.14 24.97
CA PRO A 75 -4.89 17.74 24.27
C PRO A 75 -4.98 16.21 24.21
N ALA A 76 -6.20 15.69 24.35
CA ALA A 76 -6.55 14.27 24.34
C ALA A 76 -5.60 13.43 23.45
N GLU A 77 -4.61 12.82 24.07
CA GLU A 77 -3.66 11.96 23.39
C GLU A 77 -4.45 10.76 22.85
N LEU A 78 -4.49 10.63 21.53
CA LEU A 78 -4.85 9.38 20.86
C LEU A 78 -4.11 8.26 21.60
N SER A 79 -4.86 7.36 22.26
CA SER A 79 -4.26 6.35 23.14
C SER A 79 -3.14 5.65 22.39
N SER A 80 -1.91 5.79 22.88
CA SER A 80 -0.69 5.22 22.29
C SER A 80 -0.87 3.74 21.92
N GLU A 81 -1.71 3.03 22.67
CA GLU A 81 -2.09 1.63 22.43
C GLU A 81 -2.91 1.39 21.14
N ALA A 82 -3.88 2.26 20.81
CA ALA A 82 -4.64 2.16 19.55
C ALA A 82 -3.77 2.50 18.33
N PHE A 83 -2.86 3.47 18.49
CA PHE A 83 -1.90 3.84 17.45
C PHE A 83 -0.87 2.72 17.22
N ASN A 84 -0.38 2.11 18.30
CA ASN A 84 0.49 0.94 18.25
C ASN A 84 -0.14 -0.24 17.50
N LYS A 85 -1.42 -0.52 17.77
CA LYS A 85 -2.16 -1.58 17.09
C LYS A 85 -2.29 -1.31 15.58
N LEU A 86 -2.56 -0.06 15.20
CA LEU A 86 -2.71 0.35 13.80
C LEU A 86 -1.37 0.26 13.04
N LEU A 87 -0.26 0.66 13.68
CA LEU A 87 1.09 0.51 13.13
C LEU A 87 1.50 -0.95 12.97
N THR A 88 1.19 -1.79 13.96
CA THR A 88 1.49 -3.23 13.90
C THR A 88 0.70 -3.91 12.77
N MET A 89 -0.57 -3.51 12.57
CA MET A 89 -1.38 -3.97 11.44
C MET A 89 -0.82 -3.52 10.07
N LEU A 90 -0.32 -2.30 9.96
CA LEU A 90 0.19 -1.74 8.70
C LEU A 90 1.59 -2.24 8.33
N LEU A 91 2.47 -2.39 9.31
CA LEU A 91 3.90 -2.71 9.10
C LEU A 91 4.23 -4.19 9.32
N GLY A 92 3.25 -5.00 9.78
CA GLY A 92 3.35 -6.46 9.87
C GLY A 92 4.37 -6.99 10.87
N LYS A 93 4.98 -6.11 11.68
CA LYS A 93 5.90 -6.45 12.78
C LYS A 93 5.47 -5.69 14.03
N GLU A 94 5.54 -6.36 15.18
CA GLU A 94 5.54 -5.71 16.50
C GLU A 94 6.83 -4.86 16.62
N ILE A 95 6.90 -3.73 15.93
CA ILE A 95 8.07 -2.83 15.95
C ILE A 95 8.11 -2.01 17.24
N LEU A 96 7.06 -2.08 18.06
CA LEU A 96 6.87 -1.14 19.12
C LEU A 96 7.48 -1.71 20.40
N GLU A 97 8.81 -1.57 20.45
CA GLU A 97 9.54 -1.48 21.70
C GLU A 97 8.73 -0.58 22.65
N ARG A 98 8.34 -1.15 23.80
CA ARG A 98 7.54 -0.48 24.82
C ARG A 98 8.22 0.85 25.19
N GLY A 99 7.62 1.98 24.81
CA GLY A 99 8.05 3.30 25.29
C GLY A 99 8.08 4.45 24.28
N LEU A 100 7.81 4.22 22.98
CA LEU A 100 7.82 5.31 21.99
C LEU A 100 6.65 6.28 22.21
N SER A 101 6.95 7.57 22.18
CA SER A 101 5.94 8.63 22.22
C SER A 101 5.09 8.63 20.94
N THR A 102 3.86 9.13 21.03
CA THR A 102 2.95 9.27 19.88
C THR A 102 3.60 10.08 18.75
N GLU A 103 4.42 11.07 19.09
CA GLU A 103 5.13 11.90 18.12
C GLU A 103 6.24 11.12 17.38
N GLU A 104 7.00 10.29 18.09
CA GLU A 104 8.02 9.43 17.48
C GLU A 104 7.38 8.36 16.59
N MET A 105 6.26 7.76 17.02
CA MET A 105 5.49 6.82 16.22
C MET A 105 5.00 7.45 14.90
N ILE A 106 4.51 8.69 14.93
CA ILE A 106 4.12 9.43 13.73
C ILE A 106 5.33 9.69 12.83
N ARG A 107 6.48 10.07 13.38
CA ARG A 107 7.72 10.25 12.60
C ARG A 107 8.17 8.96 11.93
N HIS A 108 8.13 7.83 12.64
CA HIS A 108 8.47 6.52 12.08
C HIS A 108 7.51 6.10 10.97
N LEU A 109 6.21 6.31 11.15
CA LEU A 109 5.22 6.06 10.10
C LEU A 109 5.44 6.94 8.87
N ALA A 110 5.69 8.24 9.08
CA ALA A 110 5.99 9.17 8.00
C ALA A 110 7.28 8.77 7.26
N ALA A 111 8.32 8.32 7.98
CA ALA A 111 9.56 7.83 7.38
C ALA A 111 9.34 6.53 6.58
N ALA A 112 8.53 5.61 7.08
CA ALA A 112 8.18 4.38 6.37
C ALA A 112 7.38 4.68 5.09
N LEU A 113 6.35 5.54 5.17
CA LEU A 113 5.57 5.98 4.02
C LEU A 113 6.41 6.73 2.99
N ASN A 114 7.32 7.61 3.44
CA ASN A 114 8.28 8.28 2.55
C ASN A 114 9.13 7.26 1.79
N THR A 115 9.64 6.24 2.49
CA THR A 115 10.44 5.18 1.87
C THR A 115 9.64 4.41 0.82
N VAL A 116 8.37 4.10 1.11
CA VAL A 116 7.47 3.44 0.15
C VAL A 116 7.24 4.34 -1.07
N PHE A 117 6.86 5.61 -0.88
CA PHE A 117 6.60 6.53 -1.99
C PHE A 117 7.84 6.77 -2.85
N ASP A 118 9.02 6.92 -2.24
CA ASP A 118 10.27 7.10 -2.96
C ASP A 118 10.64 5.83 -3.75
N SER A 119 10.39 4.65 -3.20
CA SER A 119 10.64 3.37 -3.88
C SER A 119 9.70 3.18 -5.07
N VAL A 120 8.43 3.53 -4.93
CA VAL A 120 7.44 3.44 -6.01
C VAL A 120 7.76 4.48 -7.09
N ASN A 121 8.10 5.73 -6.73
CA ASN A 121 8.52 6.74 -7.71
C ASN A 121 9.78 6.30 -8.47
N LYS A 122 10.80 5.75 -7.78
CA LYS A 122 12.00 5.21 -8.44
C LYS A 122 11.67 4.07 -9.40
N LEU A 123 10.73 3.21 -9.04
CA LEU A 123 10.30 2.10 -9.89
C LEU A 123 9.59 2.60 -11.15
N VAL A 124 8.64 3.52 -10.99
CA VAL A 124 7.89 4.11 -12.11
C VAL A 124 8.83 4.91 -13.03
N GLY A 125 9.70 5.75 -12.45
CA GLY A 125 10.72 6.49 -13.19
C GLY A 125 11.71 5.60 -13.93
N GLY A 126 12.16 4.52 -13.29
CA GLY A 126 13.04 3.53 -13.93
C GLY A 126 12.36 2.82 -15.11
N ILE A 127 11.08 2.46 -14.95
CA ILE A 127 10.26 1.85 -16.00
C ILE A 127 10.06 2.83 -17.17
N ASN A 128 9.67 4.08 -16.92
CA ASN A 128 9.44 5.06 -17.98
C ASN A 128 10.74 5.41 -18.72
N ALA A 129 11.84 5.59 -18.00
CA ALA A 129 13.14 5.87 -18.60
C ALA A 129 13.67 4.70 -19.46
N THR A 130 13.48 3.46 -18.99
CA THR A 130 14.09 2.28 -19.62
C THR A 130 13.19 1.62 -20.67
N LEU A 131 11.87 1.62 -20.47
CA LEU A 131 10.91 0.93 -21.35
C LEU A 131 10.18 1.86 -22.31
N MET A 132 10.02 3.14 -21.96
CA MET A 132 9.22 4.10 -22.76
C MET A 132 10.07 5.19 -23.43
N GLY A 133 11.34 5.37 -23.05
CA GLY A 133 12.27 6.32 -23.70
C GLY A 133 11.90 7.79 -23.52
N SER A 134 10.85 8.10 -22.78
CA SER A 134 10.40 9.44 -22.42
C SER A 134 10.31 9.55 -20.91
N ALA A 135 11.00 10.55 -20.35
CA ALA A 135 10.65 11.08 -19.04
C ALA A 135 9.33 11.85 -19.20
N SER A 136 8.21 11.12 -19.33
CA SER A 136 6.88 11.74 -19.20
C SER A 136 6.87 12.41 -17.82
N GLY A 137 6.41 13.66 -17.75
CA GLY A 137 6.49 14.48 -16.54
C GLY A 137 5.83 13.78 -15.36
N GLU A 138 6.64 13.10 -14.56
CA GLU A 138 6.15 12.31 -13.43
C GLU A 138 5.83 13.28 -12.29
N GLU A 139 4.55 13.64 -12.17
CA GLU A 139 4.03 14.05 -10.88
C GLU A 139 4.37 12.93 -9.89
N THR A 140 5.11 13.29 -8.84
CA THR A 140 5.43 12.34 -7.78
C THR A 140 4.13 11.91 -7.10
N ILE A 141 4.08 10.68 -6.60
CA ILE A 141 2.92 10.17 -5.84
C ILE A 141 2.48 11.14 -4.74
N ARG A 142 3.42 11.89 -4.15
CA ARG A 142 3.16 12.94 -3.16
C ARG A 142 2.35 14.12 -3.73
N VAL A 143 2.65 14.58 -4.94
CA VAL A 143 1.91 15.66 -5.62
C VAL A 143 0.49 15.19 -5.95
N VAL A 144 0.34 13.94 -6.41
CA VAL A 144 -0.98 13.39 -6.75
C VAL A 144 -1.82 13.10 -5.50
N ILE A 145 -1.22 12.61 -4.42
CA ILE A 145 -1.92 12.44 -3.14
C ILE A 145 -2.29 13.81 -2.56
N SER A 146 -1.38 14.79 -2.60
CA SER A 146 -1.61 16.16 -2.13
C SER A 146 -2.77 16.83 -2.86
N SER A 147 -2.84 16.73 -4.19
CA SER A 147 -3.94 17.30 -4.98
C SER A 147 -5.27 16.55 -4.78
N SER A 148 -5.21 15.28 -4.36
CA SER A 148 -6.38 14.42 -4.15
C SER A 148 -6.90 14.41 -2.72
N ILE A 149 -6.13 14.90 -1.75
CA ILE A 149 -6.51 14.98 -0.32
C ILE A 149 -7.61 16.03 -0.09
N ASP A 150 -7.61 17.12 -0.85
CA ASP A 150 -8.66 18.14 -0.79
C ASP A 150 -10.04 17.61 -1.25
N GLU A 151 -10.09 16.48 -1.97
CA GLU A 151 -11.33 15.93 -2.56
C GLU A 151 -11.72 14.52 -2.07
N LYS A 152 -11.13 13.99 -0.99
CA LYS A 152 -11.31 12.58 -0.53
C LYS A 152 -10.89 11.51 -1.56
N LYS A 153 -10.04 11.85 -2.54
CA LYS A 153 -9.58 10.94 -3.62
C LYS A 153 -8.18 10.35 -3.39
N GLY A 154 -7.52 10.66 -2.28
CA GLY A 154 -6.11 10.29 -2.02
C GLY A 154 -5.78 8.79 -1.98
N ILE A 155 -6.75 7.91 -1.71
CA ILE A 155 -6.53 6.45 -1.75
C ILE A 155 -6.64 5.91 -3.19
N ALA A 156 -7.57 6.47 -3.98
CA ALA A 156 -7.75 6.11 -5.39
C ALA A 156 -6.53 6.48 -6.25
N SER A 157 -5.73 7.46 -5.84
CA SER A 157 -4.50 7.83 -6.55
C SER A 157 -3.38 6.82 -6.35
N LEU A 158 -3.16 6.28 -5.14
CA LEU A 158 -2.14 5.26 -4.90
C LEU A 158 -2.50 3.93 -5.61
N GLU A 159 -3.77 3.53 -5.55
CA GLU A 159 -4.28 2.36 -6.28
C GLU A 159 -4.03 2.50 -7.78
N LYS A 160 -4.29 3.69 -8.36
CA LYS A 160 -3.99 3.98 -9.76
C LYS A 160 -2.50 3.82 -10.10
N TYR A 161 -1.57 4.22 -9.24
CA TYR A 161 -0.14 4.01 -9.46
C TYR A 161 0.25 2.53 -9.38
N LEU A 162 -0.31 1.78 -8.43
CA LEU A 162 -0.06 0.34 -8.32
C LEU A 162 -0.63 -0.42 -9.54
N ASP A 163 -1.81 -0.03 -10.01
CA ASP A 163 -2.40 -0.56 -11.24
C ASP A 163 -1.55 -0.24 -12.46
N GLN A 164 -1.02 0.99 -12.56
CA GLN A 164 -0.08 1.37 -13.61
C GLN A 164 1.16 0.50 -13.59
N ILE A 165 1.75 0.23 -12.41
CA ILE A 165 2.89 -0.67 -12.26
C ILE A 165 2.54 -2.08 -12.73
N GLY A 166 1.41 -2.63 -12.28
CA GLY A 166 0.94 -3.95 -12.72
C GLY A 166 0.77 -4.03 -14.24
N GLN A 167 0.24 -2.97 -14.85
CA GLN A 167 0.09 -2.88 -16.30
C GLN A 167 1.43 -2.79 -17.03
N PHE A 168 2.40 -2.03 -16.52
CA PHE A 168 3.73 -1.96 -17.10
C PHE A 168 4.42 -3.33 -17.10
N PHE A 169 4.32 -4.08 -16.00
CA PHE A 169 4.84 -5.45 -15.94
C PHE A 169 4.15 -6.37 -16.95
N ALA A 170 2.82 -6.26 -17.11
CA ALA A 170 2.08 -7.06 -18.08
C ALA A 170 2.50 -6.72 -19.54
N ILE A 171 2.69 -5.43 -19.85
CA ILE A 171 3.18 -4.97 -21.16
C ILE A 171 4.60 -5.49 -21.39
N ALA A 172 5.50 -5.32 -20.43
CA ALA A 172 6.87 -5.79 -20.53
C ALA A 172 6.93 -7.31 -20.75
N LEU A 173 6.18 -8.10 -19.97
CA LEU A 173 6.17 -9.56 -20.15
C LEU A 173 5.65 -9.97 -21.54
N ARG A 174 4.64 -9.27 -22.05
CA ARG A 174 4.12 -9.52 -23.40
C ARG A 174 5.13 -9.14 -24.48
N ALA A 175 5.71 -7.95 -24.38
CA ALA A 175 6.74 -7.47 -25.31
C ALA A 175 7.96 -8.40 -25.32
N TYR A 176 8.38 -8.90 -24.16
CA TYR A 176 9.47 -9.87 -24.03
C TYR A 176 9.15 -11.16 -24.78
N ARG A 177 7.94 -11.72 -24.59
CA ARG A 177 7.49 -12.93 -25.30
C ARG A 177 7.42 -12.71 -26.81
N GLU A 178 6.92 -11.56 -27.25
CA GLU A 178 6.85 -11.22 -28.68
C GLU A 178 8.26 -11.08 -29.29
N ALA A 179 9.16 -10.35 -28.63
CA ALA A 179 10.55 -10.20 -29.07
C ALA A 179 11.30 -11.54 -29.11
N ALA A 180 11.11 -12.39 -28.09
CA ALA A 180 11.73 -13.71 -28.04
C ALA A 180 11.23 -14.59 -29.18
N ARG A 181 9.92 -14.61 -29.42
CA ARG A 181 9.31 -15.35 -30.53
C ARG A 181 9.85 -14.87 -31.88
N THR A 182 9.96 -13.56 -32.08
CA THR A 182 10.53 -13.00 -33.32
C THR A 182 11.98 -13.41 -33.52
N LYS A 183 12.85 -13.27 -32.51
CA LYS A 183 14.26 -13.64 -32.64
C LYS A 183 14.50 -15.13 -32.80
N ILE A 184 13.72 -15.98 -32.12
CA ILE A 184 13.75 -17.42 -32.35
C ILE A 184 13.31 -17.74 -33.77
N ALA A 185 12.24 -17.11 -34.27
CA ALA A 185 11.79 -17.32 -35.65
C ALA A 185 12.83 -16.89 -36.68
N GLU A 186 13.50 -15.75 -36.48
CA GLU A 186 14.62 -15.30 -37.33
C GLU A 186 15.77 -16.32 -37.35
N ILE A 187 16.16 -16.87 -36.19
CA ILE A 187 17.21 -17.90 -36.10
C ILE A 187 16.80 -19.17 -36.84
N LEU A 188 15.58 -19.66 -36.60
CA LEU A 188 15.07 -20.86 -37.27
C LEU A 188 14.97 -20.66 -38.77
N HIS A 189 14.58 -19.46 -39.20
CA HIS A 189 14.45 -19.11 -40.60
C HIS A 189 15.81 -19.00 -41.31
N GLU A 190 16.84 -18.48 -40.65
CA GLU A 190 18.20 -18.45 -41.21
C GLU A 190 18.85 -19.84 -41.26
N LEU A 191 18.47 -20.75 -40.37
CA LEU A 191 18.98 -22.12 -40.33
C LEU A 191 18.08 -23.13 -41.05
N ASP A 192 17.05 -22.66 -41.76
CA ASP A 192 16.09 -23.51 -42.46
C ASP A 192 16.76 -24.27 -43.61
N PRO A 193 16.81 -25.62 -43.56
CA PRO A 193 17.43 -26.42 -44.61
C PRO A 193 16.79 -26.26 -45.98
N GLU A 194 15.47 -26.02 -46.04
CA GLU A 194 14.75 -25.85 -47.32
C GLU A 194 15.16 -24.53 -47.97
N ARG A 195 15.19 -23.45 -47.18
CA ARG A 195 15.67 -22.14 -47.64
C ARG A 195 17.14 -22.17 -48.07
N ILE A 196 18.01 -22.85 -47.32
CA ILE A 196 19.42 -23.02 -47.70
C ILE A 196 19.53 -23.79 -49.02
N ALA A 197 18.63 -24.76 -49.25
CA ALA A 197 18.58 -25.49 -50.50
C ALA A 197 18.14 -24.62 -51.68
N GLU A 198 17.12 -23.77 -51.48
CA GLU A 198 16.61 -22.80 -52.47
C GLU A 198 17.66 -21.72 -52.81
N GLU A 199 18.33 -21.13 -51.81
CA GLU A 199 19.43 -20.18 -52.03
C GLU A 199 20.58 -20.80 -52.86
N SER A 200 20.69 -22.14 -52.84
CA SER A 200 21.70 -22.91 -53.59
C SER A 200 21.23 -23.40 -54.96
N GLU A 201 19.97 -23.21 -55.36
CA GLU A 201 19.42 -23.75 -56.62
C GLU A 201 20.08 -23.14 -57.87
N ASN A 202 20.60 -21.92 -57.77
CA ASN A 202 21.33 -21.27 -58.85
C ASN A 202 22.81 -21.70 -58.96
N SER A 203 23.26 -22.63 -58.11
CA SER A 203 24.64 -23.14 -58.17
C SER A 203 24.78 -24.26 -59.20
N LEU A 204 25.83 -24.21 -60.02
CA LEU A 204 26.20 -25.24 -61.02
C LEU A 204 26.56 -26.62 -60.41
N LYS A 205 26.37 -26.81 -59.10
CA LYS A 205 26.76 -28.00 -58.35
C LYS A 205 25.60 -28.99 -58.30
N PHE A 206 25.85 -30.23 -58.73
CA PHE A 206 24.85 -31.30 -58.74
C PHE A 206 25.22 -32.44 -57.79
N GLY A 207 24.23 -33.20 -57.31
CA GLY A 207 24.45 -34.42 -56.53
C GLY A 207 25.21 -34.20 -55.21
N PRO A 208 26.24 -35.01 -54.88
CA PRO A 208 27.02 -34.89 -53.64
C PRO A 208 27.66 -33.51 -53.44
N LEU A 209 28.08 -32.84 -54.51
CA LEU A 209 28.68 -31.50 -54.45
C LEU A 209 27.67 -30.42 -54.04
N ARG A 210 26.38 -30.62 -54.37
CA ARG A 210 25.30 -29.74 -53.92
C ARG A 210 25.07 -29.87 -52.41
N LYS A 211 25.03 -31.11 -51.91
CA LYS A 211 24.85 -31.39 -50.47
C LYS A 211 26.01 -30.85 -49.64
N ALA A 212 27.25 -31.03 -50.10
CA ALA A 212 28.43 -30.47 -49.44
C ALA A 212 28.34 -28.94 -49.36
N HIS A 213 27.96 -28.29 -50.47
CA HIS A 213 27.78 -26.85 -50.49
C HIS A 213 26.68 -26.35 -49.54
N GLN A 214 25.52 -27.01 -49.50
CA GLN A 214 24.44 -26.69 -48.57
C GLN A 214 24.89 -26.82 -47.11
N PHE A 215 25.70 -27.84 -46.80
CA PHE A 215 26.28 -28.01 -45.48
C PHE A 215 27.28 -26.90 -45.13
N ASP A 216 28.15 -26.50 -46.07
CA ASP A 216 29.05 -25.37 -45.87
C ASP A 216 28.27 -24.07 -45.59
N CYS A 217 27.21 -23.81 -46.35
CA CYS A 217 26.31 -22.66 -46.13
C CYS A 217 25.67 -22.69 -44.74
N TYR A 218 25.14 -23.85 -44.33
CA TYR A 218 24.61 -24.01 -42.98
C TYR A 218 25.67 -23.71 -41.91
N GLN A 219 26.88 -24.26 -42.07
CA GLN A 219 27.97 -24.09 -41.12
C GLN A 219 28.39 -22.62 -40.99
N ASP A 220 28.42 -21.87 -42.10
CA ASP A 220 28.75 -20.44 -42.10
C ASP A 220 27.66 -19.60 -41.43
N LYS A 221 26.38 -19.86 -41.71
CA LYS A 221 25.26 -19.19 -41.02
C LYS A 221 25.26 -19.51 -39.53
N TYR A 222 25.48 -20.77 -39.15
CA TYR A 222 25.58 -21.18 -37.75
C TYR A 222 26.73 -20.48 -37.01
N LYS A 223 27.93 -20.45 -37.60
CA LYS A 223 29.09 -19.74 -37.03
C LYS A 223 28.81 -18.24 -36.87
N THR A 224 28.12 -17.63 -37.84
CA THR A 224 27.72 -16.23 -37.77
C THR A 224 26.80 -15.97 -36.58
N LEU A 225 25.76 -16.79 -36.41
CA LEU A 225 24.84 -16.70 -35.26
C LEU A 225 25.58 -16.95 -33.93
N GLN A 226 26.50 -17.92 -33.89
CA GLN A 226 27.32 -18.19 -32.72
C GLN A 226 28.22 -17.00 -32.36
N ASN A 227 28.80 -16.34 -33.36
CA ASN A 227 29.59 -15.13 -33.16
C ASN A 227 28.72 -13.98 -32.63
N TRP A 228 27.51 -13.79 -33.18
CA TRP A 228 26.57 -12.78 -32.70
C TRP A 228 26.10 -13.03 -31.27
N GLN A 229 25.92 -14.29 -30.89
CA GLN A 229 25.62 -14.64 -29.51
C GLN A 229 26.80 -14.30 -28.58
N ARG A 230 28.03 -14.65 -28.97
CA ARG A 230 29.24 -14.40 -28.17
C ARG A 230 29.59 -12.93 -28.04
N SER A 231 29.35 -12.14 -29.09
CA SER A 231 29.61 -10.71 -29.09
C SER A 231 28.52 -9.88 -28.41
N GLY A 232 27.40 -10.51 -28.04
CA GLY A 232 26.25 -9.81 -27.46
C GLY A 232 25.33 -9.14 -28.48
N LEU A 233 25.67 -9.14 -29.77
CA LEU A 233 24.86 -8.55 -30.85
C LEU A 233 23.44 -9.15 -30.91
N LEU A 234 23.32 -10.46 -30.64
CA LEU A 234 22.01 -11.11 -30.60
C LEU A 234 21.14 -10.57 -29.44
N LEU A 235 21.76 -10.32 -28.28
CA LEU A 235 21.07 -9.75 -27.13
C LEU A 235 20.70 -8.29 -27.40
N GLU A 236 21.58 -7.49 -28.01
CA GLU A 236 21.26 -6.11 -28.41
C GLU A 236 20.09 -6.05 -29.40
N ALA A 237 20.10 -6.93 -30.41
CA ALA A 237 19.01 -7.03 -31.38
C ALA A 237 17.69 -7.45 -30.71
N PHE A 238 17.76 -8.35 -29.72
CA PHE A 238 16.62 -8.73 -28.89
C PHE A 238 16.10 -7.54 -28.06
N MET A 239 16.98 -6.81 -27.38
CA MET A 239 16.61 -5.67 -26.54
C MET A 239 15.95 -4.55 -27.35
N LYS A 240 16.45 -4.25 -28.55
CA LYS A 240 15.83 -3.28 -29.46
C LYS A 240 14.43 -3.71 -29.89
N GLU A 241 14.25 -4.98 -30.23
CA GLU A 241 12.92 -5.50 -30.60
C GLU A 241 11.96 -5.51 -29.41
N PHE A 242 12.47 -5.81 -28.21
CA PHE A 242 11.74 -5.74 -26.96
C PHE A 242 11.25 -4.30 -26.67
N GLU A 243 12.15 -3.31 -26.69
CA GLU A 243 11.82 -1.89 -26.48
C GLU A 243 10.77 -1.40 -27.48
N LYS A 244 10.95 -1.73 -28.77
CA LYS A 244 9.99 -1.42 -29.83
C LYS A 244 8.60 -2.02 -29.55
N ASN A 245 8.55 -3.25 -29.05
CA ASN A 245 7.28 -3.90 -28.69
C ASN A 245 6.65 -3.27 -27.44
N CYS A 246 7.44 -2.88 -26.44
CA CYS A 246 6.96 -2.12 -25.29
C CYS A 246 6.29 -0.81 -25.72
N GLN A 247 6.97 -0.01 -26.52
CA GLN A 247 6.45 1.26 -27.05
C GLN A 247 5.17 1.06 -27.87
N LYS A 248 5.16 0.07 -28.76
CA LYS A 248 4.00 -0.26 -29.60
C LYS A 248 2.78 -0.68 -28.77
N LEU A 249 2.97 -1.49 -27.73
CA LEU A 249 1.89 -1.95 -26.87
C LEU A 249 1.38 -0.83 -25.95
N TYR A 250 2.26 0.08 -25.54
CA TYR A 250 1.90 1.27 -24.79
C TYR A 250 1.10 2.27 -25.63
N LEU A 251 1.54 2.60 -26.85
CA LEU A 251 0.84 3.54 -27.75
C LEU A 251 -0.52 3.03 -28.23
N LYS A 252 -0.75 1.71 -28.29
CA LYS A 252 -2.07 1.14 -28.62
C LYS A 252 -3.11 1.33 -27.51
N ARG A 253 -2.69 1.80 -26.35
CA ARG A 253 -3.52 2.00 -25.17
C ARG A 253 -4.04 3.44 -25.06
N GLU A 254 -3.27 4.41 -25.54
CA GLU A 254 -3.71 5.80 -25.70
C GLU A 254 -4.67 5.93 -26.89
#